data_AF-A0A7J2NMH7-F1
#
_entry.id   AF-A0A7J2NMH7-F1
#
_cell.length_a   1.000
_cell.length_b   1.000
_cell.length_c   1.000
_cell.angle_alpha   90.00
_cell.angle_beta   90.00
_cell.angle_gamma   90.00
#
_symmetry.space_group_name_H-M   'P 1'
#
loop_
_entity.id
_entity.type
_entity.pdbx_description
1 polymer ?
#
loop_
_entity_poly.entity_id
_entity_poly.type
_entity_poly.pdbx_seq_one_letter_code
_entity_poly.pdbx_strand_id
1 'polypeptide(L)'
;YPLNVDLKGKNVLIVDDITDTGESMQVTVEYVKSLSPSEVRTASLRHIKTSKFKPDYFGEEMDWKWVIFPWNFTEDMCNIVPKVCARLSVSPDENVDVKQIRKELKQFYTIDTTEETVAEILQELKRRNIIQGNTKK
;
A
#
# COMPACT_ATOMS: atom_id res chain seq x y z
N TYR A 1 16.23 -6.89 -9.27
CA TYR A 1 16.60 -7.92 -10.27
C TYR A 1 15.87 -7.62 -11.57
N PRO A 2 16.55 -7.54 -12.72
CA PRO A 2 15.88 -7.39 -14.01
C PRO A 2 15.07 -8.64 -14.37
N LEU A 3 14.04 -8.49 -15.21
CA LEU A 3 13.28 -9.60 -15.78
C LEU A 3 14.23 -10.53 -16.54
N ASN A 4 14.13 -11.84 -16.29
CA ASN A 4 14.92 -12.86 -16.96
C ASN A 4 14.04 -13.77 -17.84
N VAL A 5 13.21 -13.15 -18.68
CA VAL A 5 12.29 -13.83 -19.60
C VAL A 5 12.34 -13.13 -20.95
N ASP A 6 12.36 -13.90 -22.04
CA ASP A 6 12.25 -13.35 -23.40
C ASP A 6 10.80 -12.97 -23.70
N LEU A 7 10.57 -11.67 -23.87
CA LEU A 7 9.26 -11.11 -24.22
C LEU A 7 9.12 -10.82 -25.71
N LYS A 8 10.12 -11.12 -26.55
CA LYS A 8 10.09 -10.77 -27.96
C LYS A 8 8.87 -11.36 -28.66
N GLY A 9 8.08 -10.48 -29.29
CA GLY A 9 6.87 -10.86 -30.02
C GLY A 9 5.74 -11.42 -29.15
N LYS A 10 5.77 -11.21 -27.83
CA LYS A 10 4.68 -11.57 -26.91
C LYS A 10 3.74 -10.39 -26.69
N ASN A 11 2.45 -10.69 -26.50
CA ASN A 11 1.49 -9.73 -25.97
C ASN A 11 1.60 -9.74 -24.44
N VAL A 12 1.88 -8.57 -23.86
CA VAL A 12 2.13 -8.43 -22.43
C VAL A 12 1.06 -7.55 -21.80
N LEU A 13 0.48 -8.03 -20.70
CA LEU A 13 -0.37 -7.23 -19.83
C LEU A 13 0.37 -6.98 -18.52
N ILE A 14 0.68 -5.71 -18.25
CA ILE A 14 1.23 -5.27 -16.96
C ILE A 14 0.05 -4.99 -16.04
N VAL A 15 0.10 -5.53 -14.82
CA VAL A 15 -0.98 -5.39 -13.84
C VAL A 15 -0.40 -4.80 -12.56
N ASP A 16 -1.08 -3.80 -12.01
CA ASP A 16 -0.81 -3.24 -10.69
C ASP A 16 -2.12 -3.11 -9.89
N ASP A 17 -2.07 -2.93 -8.58
CA ASP A 17 -3.30 -2.80 -7.79
C ASP A 17 -3.97 -1.43 -7.95
N ILE A 18 -3.18 -0.35 -7.92
CA ILE A 18 -3.64 1.02 -8.06
C ILE A 18 -2.72 1.85 -8.95
N THR A 19 -3.30 2.68 -9.80
CA THR A 19 -2.56 3.76 -10.48
C THR A 19 -2.85 5.09 -9.77
N ASP A 20 -1.99 5.47 -8.82
CA ASP A 20 -2.08 6.74 -8.06
C ASP A 20 -1.37 7.90 -8.77
N THR A 21 -0.04 8.02 -8.65
CA THR A 21 0.73 9.01 -9.43
C THR A 21 0.94 8.56 -10.87
N GLY A 22 0.97 7.24 -11.09
CA GLY A 22 1.23 6.60 -12.37
C GLY A 22 2.71 6.32 -12.67
N GLU A 23 3.63 6.73 -11.80
CA GLU A 23 5.07 6.69 -12.06
C GLU A 23 5.62 5.25 -12.12
N SER A 24 5.17 4.35 -11.23
CA SER A 24 5.55 2.92 -11.28
C SER A 24 5.14 2.27 -12.60
N MET A 25 3.92 2.56 -13.06
CA MET A 25 3.40 2.00 -14.30
C MET A 25 4.16 2.54 -15.52
N GLN A 26 4.50 3.84 -15.53
CA GLN A 26 5.33 4.45 -16.57
C GLN A 26 6.69 3.77 -16.69
N VAL A 27 7.43 3.66 -15.59
CA VAL A 27 8.74 3.00 -15.55
C VAL A 27 8.64 1.55 -16.00
N THR A 28 7.60 0.83 -15.58
CA THR A 28 7.40 -0.58 -15.94
C THR A 28 7.10 -0.73 -17.43
N VAL A 29 6.23 0.12 -17.99
CA VAL A 29 5.92 0.12 -19.43
C VAL A 29 7.15 0.41 -20.26
N GLU A 30 7.94 1.42 -19.88
CA GLU A 30 9.20 1.76 -20.56
C GLU A 30 10.19 0.59 -20.54
N TYR A 31 10.37 -0.03 -19.36
CA TYR A 31 11.23 -1.19 -19.20
C TYR A 31 10.75 -2.38 -20.04
N VAL A 32 9.47 -2.73 -20.00
CA VAL A 32 8.91 -3.87 -20.75
C VAL A 32 8.98 -3.61 -22.26
N LYS A 33 8.70 -2.38 -22.73
CA LYS A 33 8.83 -2.02 -24.16
C LYS A 33 10.26 -2.18 -24.66
N SER A 34 11.27 -1.93 -23.83
CA SER A 34 12.69 -2.15 -24.20
C SER A 34 13.01 -3.62 -24.53
N LEU A 35 12.17 -4.57 -24.08
CA LEU A 35 12.32 -6.01 -24.33
C LEU A 35 11.63 -6.49 -25.62
N SER A 36 11.19 -5.56 -26.48
CA SER A 36 10.59 -5.85 -27.80
C SER A 36 9.35 -6.78 -27.83
N PRO A 37 8.37 -6.64 -26.92
CA PRO A 37 7.09 -7.33 -27.03
C PRO A 37 6.33 -6.89 -28.30
N SER A 38 5.39 -7.73 -28.76
CA SER A 38 4.50 -7.35 -29.87
C SER A 38 3.45 -6.32 -29.45
N GLU A 39 3.00 -6.39 -28.19
CA GLU A 39 2.02 -5.47 -27.62
C GLU A 39 2.27 -5.33 -26.11
N VAL A 40 2.03 -4.14 -25.57
CA VAL A 40 2.00 -3.88 -24.13
C VAL A 40 0.69 -3.18 -23.80
N ARG A 41 -0.09 -3.78 -22.90
CA ARG A 41 -1.23 -3.14 -22.25
C ARG A 41 -1.04 -3.10 -20.75
N THR A 42 -1.84 -2.28 -20.09
CA THR A 42 -1.80 -2.04 -18.65
C THR A 42 -3.18 -2.21 -18.03
N ALA A 43 -3.23 -2.75 -16.83
CA ALA A 43 -4.45 -2.87 -16.06
C ALA A 43 -4.22 -2.52 -14.59
N SER A 44 -5.22 -1.93 -13.95
CA SER A 44 -5.26 -1.80 -12.49
C SER A 44 -6.62 -2.11 -11.90
N LEU A 45 -6.68 -2.42 -10.61
CA LEU A 45 -7.97 -2.55 -9.92
C LEU A 45 -8.58 -1.16 -9.69
N ARG A 46 -7.75 -0.20 -9.29
CA ARG A 46 -8.13 1.19 -9.02
C ARG A 46 -7.32 2.18 -9.86
N HIS A 47 -7.97 3.25 -10.30
CA HIS A 47 -7.30 4.37 -10.98
C HIS A 47 -7.69 5.69 -10.32
N ILE A 48 -6.69 6.45 -9.86
CA ILE A 48 -6.91 7.79 -9.33
C ILE A 48 -6.91 8.79 -10.50
N LYS A 49 -7.98 9.60 -10.61
CA LYS A 49 -8.18 10.54 -11.74
C LYS A 49 -7.03 11.54 -11.94
N THR A 50 -6.29 11.86 -10.89
CA THR A 50 -5.16 12.81 -10.93
C THR A 50 -3.84 12.17 -11.34
N SER A 51 -3.81 10.87 -11.63
CA SER A 51 -2.63 10.18 -12.12
C SER A 51 -2.13 10.78 -13.44
N LYS A 52 -0.80 10.83 -13.60
CA LYS A 52 -0.15 11.21 -14.87
C LYS A 52 -0.17 10.09 -15.90
N PHE A 53 -0.51 8.87 -15.48
CA PHE A 53 -0.63 7.70 -16.33
C PHE A 53 -2.04 7.12 -16.22
N LYS A 54 -2.70 6.92 -17.37
CA LYS A 54 -4.00 6.25 -17.42
C LYS A 54 -3.81 4.83 -17.95
N PRO A 55 -4.15 3.78 -17.19
CA PRO A 55 -4.04 2.42 -17.67
C PRO A 55 -5.07 2.12 -18.75
N ASP A 56 -4.77 1.15 -19.62
CA ASP A 56 -5.66 0.72 -20.71
C ASP A 56 -6.97 0.13 -20.15
N TYR A 57 -6.88 -0.52 -18.99
CA TYR A 57 -8.01 -1.08 -18.26
C TYR A 57 -7.96 -0.71 -16.79
N PHE A 58 -9.12 -0.45 -16.18
CA PHE A 58 -9.23 -0.29 -14.74
C PHE A 58 -10.59 -0.81 -14.24
N GLY A 59 -10.61 -1.36 -13.03
CA GLY A 59 -11.85 -1.81 -12.38
C GLY A 59 -12.75 -0.64 -11.98
N GLU A 60 -12.18 0.36 -11.30
CA GLU A 60 -12.89 1.58 -10.91
C GLU A 60 -11.98 2.81 -10.99
N GLU A 61 -12.51 3.91 -11.53
CA GLU A 61 -11.89 5.24 -11.49
C GLU A 61 -12.46 6.05 -10.33
N MET A 62 -11.60 6.65 -9.52
CA MET A 62 -11.99 7.33 -8.27
C MET A 62 -11.16 8.58 -8.00
N ASP A 63 -11.70 9.46 -7.14
CA ASP A 63 -10.92 10.58 -6.59
C ASP A 63 -9.91 10.06 -5.55
N TRP A 64 -8.89 10.87 -5.26
CA TRP A 64 -7.82 10.47 -4.35
C TRP A 64 -8.36 10.12 -2.95
N LYS A 65 -8.07 8.89 -2.53
CA LYS A 65 -8.29 8.37 -1.18
C LYS A 65 -7.18 7.37 -0.88
N TRP A 66 -6.80 7.26 0.40
CA TRP A 66 -5.93 6.17 0.83
C TRP A 66 -6.71 4.85 0.78
N VAL A 67 -6.33 3.95 -0.14
CA VAL A 67 -6.98 2.64 -0.29
C VAL A 67 -6.18 1.61 0.50
N ILE A 68 -6.82 0.95 1.46
CA ILE A 68 -6.21 -0.15 2.21
C ILE A 68 -6.65 -1.46 1.55
N PHE A 69 -5.73 -2.12 0.85
CA PHE A 69 -5.99 -3.43 0.27
C PHE A 69 -5.86 -4.55 1.31
N PRO A 70 -6.56 -5.68 1.15
CA PRO A 70 -6.48 -6.81 2.08
C PRO A 70 -5.04 -7.32 2.29
N TRP A 71 -4.22 -7.34 1.24
CA TRP A 71 -2.82 -7.79 1.31
C TRP A 71 -1.86 -6.75 1.92
N ASN A 72 -2.25 -5.47 1.96
CA ASN A 72 -1.48 -4.38 2.57
C ASN A 72 -1.95 -4.00 3.98
N PHE A 73 -3.08 -4.56 4.46
CA PHE A 73 -3.75 -4.11 5.68
C PHE A 73 -2.81 -3.96 6.89
N THR A 74 -2.01 -4.98 7.21
CA THR A 74 -1.10 -4.93 8.36
C THR A 74 -0.04 -3.84 8.21
N GLU A 75 0.49 -3.65 7.00
CA GLU A 75 1.49 -2.61 6.73
C GLU A 75 0.90 -1.21 6.85
N ASP A 76 -0.26 -0.98 6.24
CA ASP A 76 -0.98 0.29 6.33
C ASP A 76 -1.37 0.62 7.77
N MET A 77 -1.87 -0.36 8.51
CA MET A 77 -2.21 -0.18 9.92
C MET A 77 -0.97 0.13 10.77
N CYS A 78 0.19 -0.48 10.47
CA CYS A 78 1.45 -0.11 11.11
C CYS A 78 1.89 1.33 10.76
N ASN A 79 1.45 1.90 9.64
CA ASN A 79 1.72 3.30 9.29
C ASN A 79 0.70 4.28 9.90
N ILE A 80 -0.54 3.84 10.08
CA ILE A 80 -1.66 4.68 10.56
C ILE A 80 -1.74 4.70 12.09
N VAL A 81 -1.61 3.56 12.77
CA VAL A 81 -1.72 3.47 14.24
C VAL A 81 -0.73 4.39 14.96
N PRO A 82 0.55 4.52 14.55
CA PRO A 82 1.45 5.49 15.16
C PRO A 82 0.98 6.96 15.02
N LYS A 83 0.33 7.31 13.91
CA LYS A 83 -0.25 8.66 13.71
C LYS A 83 -1.44 8.88 14.64
N VAL A 84 -2.24 7.85 14.89
CA VAL A 84 -3.31 7.87 15.90
C VAL A 84 -2.73 8.05 17.30
N CYS A 85 -1.71 7.28 17.67
CA CYS A 85 -1.04 7.41 18.97
C CYS A 85 -0.46 8.82 19.16
N ALA A 86 0.20 9.38 18.13
CA ALA A 86 0.72 10.74 18.16
C ALA A 86 -0.39 11.79 18.36
N ARG A 87 -1.54 11.65 17.69
CA ARG A 87 -2.71 12.52 17.90
C ARG A 87 -3.25 12.47 19.33
N LEU A 88 -3.18 11.30 19.96
CA LEU A 88 -3.59 11.07 21.34
C LEU A 88 -2.51 11.47 22.36
N SER A 89 -1.32 11.91 21.91
CA SER A 89 -0.15 12.17 22.77
C SER A 89 0.27 10.96 23.61
N VAL A 90 0.15 9.75 23.04
CA VAL A 90 0.59 8.49 23.66
C VAL A 90 1.64 7.79 22.80
N SER A 91 2.51 6.97 23.41
CA SER A 91 3.48 6.16 22.68
C SER A 91 2.90 4.79 22.30
N PRO A 92 3.08 4.31 21.05
CA PRO A 92 2.67 2.95 20.67
C PRO A 92 3.42 1.83 21.42
N ASP A 93 4.57 2.15 22.02
CA ASP A 93 5.36 1.17 22.79
C ASP A 93 4.86 0.99 24.24
N GLU A 94 4.04 1.92 24.73
CA GLU A 94 3.46 1.90 26.08
C GLU A 94 2.16 1.07 26.16
N ASN A 95 1.56 1.01 27.35
CA ASN A 95 0.24 0.40 27.53
C ASN A 95 -0.85 1.37 27.06
N VAL A 96 -1.14 1.33 25.75
CA VAL A 96 -2.20 2.15 25.14
C VAL A 96 -3.56 1.46 25.26
N ASP A 97 -4.61 2.25 25.49
CA ASP A 97 -5.99 1.76 25.44
C ASP A 97 -6.40 1.45 23.99
N VAL A 98 -6.54 0.16 23.69
CA VAL A 98 -6.96 -0.35 22.37
C VAL A 98 -8.34 0.16 21.96
N LYS A 99 -9.25 0.39 22.93
CA LYS A 99 -10.59 0.92 22.66
C LYS A 99 -10.52 2.36 22.17
N GLN A 100 -9.62 3.15 22.76
CA GLN A 100 -9.38 4.52 22.37
C GLN A 100 -8.79 4.59 20.95
N ILE A 101 -7.78 3.78 20.64
CA ILE A 101 -7.20 3.72 19.28
C ILE A 101 -8.27 3.32 18.25
N ARG A 102 -9.05 2.27 18.54
CA ARG A 102 -10.14 1.82 17.65
C ARG A 102 -11.15 2.93 17.38
N LYS A 103 -11.54 3.68 18.42
CA LYS A 103 -12.46 4.82 18.27
C LYS A 103 -11.89 5.91 17.37
N GLU A 104 -10.62 6.27 17.54
CA GLU A 104 -9.93 7.26 16.70
C GLU A 104 -9.81 6.80 15.24
N LEU A 105 -9.46 5.53 15.01
CA LEU A 105 -9.40 4.92 13.67
C LEU A 105 -10.74 5.04 12.95
N LYS A 106 -11.83 4.69 13.65
CA LYS A 106 -13.18 4.80 13.08
C LYS A 106 -13.57 6.24 12.80
N GLN A 107 -13.28 7.16 13.71
CA GLN A 107 -13.72 8.56 13.63
C GLN A 107 -12.95 9.38 12.60
N PHE A 108 -11.63 9.22 12.53
CA PHE A 108 -10.76 10.08 11.71
C PHE A 108 -10.25 9.43 10.43
N TYR A 109 -10.27 8.10 10.35
CA TYR A 109 -9.77 7.34 9.20
C TYR A 109 -10.86 6.49 8.53
N THR A 110 -12.08 6.42 9.09
CA THR A 110 -13.17 5.56 8.60
C THR A 110 -12.79 4.07 8.58
N ILE A 111 -11.87 3.67 9.46
CA ILE A 111 -11.41 2.28 9.59
C ILE A 111 -12.20 1.64 10.74
N ASP A 112 -13.16 0.78 10.40
CA ASP A 112 -13.89 -0.02 11.39
C ASP A 112 -13.23 -1.40 11.50
N THR A 113 -12.64 -1.68 12.66
CA THR A 113 -11.91 -2.91 12.95
C THR A 113 -12.15 -3.36 14.39
N THR A 114 -11.55 -4.48 14.78
CA THR A 114 -11.70 -5.07 16.12
C THR A 114 -10.62 -4.61 17.10
N GLU A 115 -10.87 -4.77 18.39
CA GLU A 115 -9.87 -4.45 19.42
C GLU A 115 -8.69 -5.43 19.37
N GLU A 116 -8.98 -6.69 19.03
CA GLU A 116 -8.01 -7.75 18.80
C GLU A 116 -7.06 -7.39 17.66
N THR A 117 -7.58 -6.92 16.54
CA THR A 117 -6.78 -6.45 15.40
C THR A 117 -5.87 -5.27 15.80
N VAL A 118 -6.38 -4.31 16.57
CA VAL A 118 -5.56 -3.19 17.05
C VAL A 118 -4.42 -3.70 17.95
N ALA A 119 -4.70 -4.66 18.84
CA ALA A 119 -3.69 -5.26 19.69
C ALA A 119 -2.60 -6.00 18.88
N GLU A 120 -2.99 -6.74 17.84
CA GLU A 120 -2.06 -7.41 16.91
C GLU A 120 -1.15 -6.41 16.20
N ILE A 121 -1.68 -5.28 15.74
CA ILE A 121 -0.89 -4.22 15.09
C ILE A 121 0.11 -3.59 16.07
N LEU A 122 -0.29 -3.33 17.31
CA LEU A 122 0.63 -2.82 18.34
C LEU A 122 1.75 -3.83 18.65
N GLN A 123 1.45 -5.12 18.68
CA GLN A 123 2.47 -6.16 18.83
C GLN A 123 3.42 -6.21 17.63
N GLU A 124 2.90 -6.11 16.41
CA GLU A 124 3.71 -6.06 15.19
C GLU A 124 4.62 -4.83 15.15
N LEU A 125 4.14 -3.66 15.60
CA LEU A 125 4.96 -2.46 15.75
C LEU A 125 6.13 -2.67 16.71
N LYS A 126 5.87 -3.24 17.89
CA LYS A 126 6.91 -3.59 18.86
C LYS A 126 7.93 -4.57 18.25
N ARG A 127 7.47 -5.59 17.52
CA ARG A 127 8.33 -6.56 16.82
C ARG A 127 9.21 -5.89 15.77
N ARG A 128 8.68 -4.98 14.95
CA ARG A 128 9.43 -4.21 13.94
C ARG A 128 10.48 -3.30 14.57
N ASN A 129 10.15 -2.65 15.68
CA ASN A 129 11.09 -1.81 16.45
C ASN A 129 12.26 -2.64 17.01
N ILE A 130 12.00 -3.85 17.52
CA ILE A 130 13.06 -4.77 17.97
C ILE A 130 14.00 -5.13 16.81
N ILE A 131 13.45 -5.42 15.63
CA ILE A 131 14.26 -5.76 14.45
C ILE A 131 15.16 -4.58 14.05
N GLN A 132 14.61 -3.36 13.98
CA GLN A 132 15.38 -2.16 13.64
C GLN A 132 16.41 -1.79 14.71
N GLY A 133 16.11 -2.01 15.99
CA GLY A 133 17.04 -1.81 17.10
C GLY A 133 18.22 -2.80 17.07
N ASN A 134 17.99 -4.03 16.58
CA ASN A 134 19.03 -5.05 16.43
C ASN A 134 19.89 -4.87 15.16
N THR A 135 19.39 -4.20 14.12
CA THR A 135 20.19 -3.89 12.92
C THR A 135 21.14 -2.70 13.11
N LYS A 136 20.98 -1.93 14.19
CA LYS A 136 21.82 -0.77 14.53
C LYS A 136 22.97 -1.08 15.51
N LYS A 137 23.27 -2.35 15.76
CA LYS A 137 24.42 -2.80 16.57
C LYS A 137 25.44 -3.54 15.72
#